data_AF-Q49001-F1
#
_entry.id   AF-Q49001-F1
#
_cell.length_a   1.000
_cell.length_b   1.000
_cell.length_c   1.000
_cell.angle_alpha   90.00
_cell.angle_beta   90.00
_cell.angle_gamma   90.00
#
_symmetry.space_group_name_H-M   'P 1'
#
loop_
_entity.id
_entity.type
_entity.pdbx_description
1 polymer ?
#
loop_
_entity_poly.entity_id
_entity_poly.type
_entity_poly.pdbx_seq_one_letter_code
_entity_poly.pdbx_strand_id
1 'polypeptide(L)'
;MFITFEGMDGSGKTTALLKVKEELERLNYKVLITREPGGEVIAEQIRQIILDNKNKDMDAWTEALLFIASRNQHLQKVIKPALEKNIICYFRSLYWFN
;
A
#
# COMPACT_ATOMS: atom_id res chain seq x y z
N MET A 1 -3.40 -0.73 15.38
CA MET A 1 -2.04 -1.24 15.10
C MET A 1 -1.79 -1.18 13.61
N PHE A 2 -0.62 -0.68 13.18
CA PHE A 2 -0.24 -0.55 11.77
C PHE A 2 1.00 -1.39 11.50
N ILE A 3 0.93 -2.29 10.51
CA ILE A 3 1.99 -3.26 10.21
C ILE A 3 2.35 -3.14 8.72
N THR A 4 3.62 -2.97 8.41
CA THR A 4 4.13 -2.92 7.04
C THR A 4 4.90 -4.19 6.68
N PHE A 5 4.73 -4.67 5.45
CA PHE A 5 5.49 -5.80 4.89
C PHE A 5 6.32 -5.29 3.71
N GLU A 6 7.63 -5.22 3.92
CA GLU A 6 8.62 -4.75 2.96
C GLU A 6 9.38 -5.90 2.31
N GLY A 7 9.92 -5.66 1.11
CA GLY A 7 10.80 -6.60 0.42
C GLY A 7 10.60 -6.65 -1.10
N MET A 8 11.46 -7.37 -1.81
CA MET A 8 11.43 -7.49 -3.26
C MET A 8 10.25 -8.31 -3.78
N ASP A 9 9.86 -8.09 -5.04
CA ASP A 9 8.86 -8.95 -5.68
C ASP A 9 9.32 -10.42 -5.69
N GLY A 10 8.37 -11.32 -5.45
CA GLY A 10 8.67 -12.75 -5.28
C GLY A 10 9.17 -13.17 -3.89
N SER A 11 9.45 -12.26 -2.95
CA SER A 11 9.96 -12.62 -1.61
C SER A 11 8.95 -13.28 -0.66
N GLY A 12 7.74 -13.60 -1.13
CA GLY A 12 6.71 -14.27 -0.34
C GLY A 12 5.88 -13.37 0.58
N LYS A 13 6.00 -12.04 0.48
CA LYS A 13 5.23 -11.07 1.32
C LYS A 13 3.73 -11.32 1.31
N THR A 14 3.15 -11.56 0.14
CA THR A 14 1.71 -11.82 0.00
C THR A 14 1.31 -13.08 0.78
N THR A 15 2.11 -14.15 0.65
CA THR A 15 1.86 -15.41 1.37
C THR A 15 1.99 -15.23 2.87
N ALA A 16 3.03 -14.53 3.34
CA ALA A 16 3.21 -14.24 4.76
C ALA A 16 2.03 -13.41 5.30
N LEU A 17 1.68 -12.33 4.61
CA LEU A 17 0.60 -11.42 4.99
C LEU A 17 -0.75 -12.13 5.09
N LEU A 18 -1.08 -13.03 4.16
CA LEU A 18 -2.31 -13.82 4.23
C LEU A 18 -2.36 -14.71 5.47
N LYS A 19 -1.25 -15.37 5.81
CA LYS A 19 -1.15 -16.19 7.03
C LYS A 19 -1.32 -15.36 8.30
N VAL A 20 -0.69 -14.18 8.38
CA VAL A 20 -0.84 -13.31 9.55
C VAL A 20 -2.26 -12.73 9.63
N LYS A 21 -2.91 -12.41 8.50
CA LYS A 21 -4.33 -12.02 8.46
C LYS A 21 -5.22 -13.11 9.04
N GLU A 22 -5.07 -14.35 8.56
CA GLU A 22 -5.86 -15.49 9.03
C GLU A 22 -5.72 -15.69 10.55
N GLU A 23 -4.48 -15.63 11.08
CA GLU A 23 -4.27 -15.83 12.51
C GLU A 23 -4.86 -14.69 13.36
N LEU A 24 -4.74 -13.44 12.92
CA LEU A 24 -5.36 -12.31 13.63
C LEU A 24 -6.89 -12.37 13.59
N GLU A 25 -7.47 -12.79 12.47
CA GLU A 25 -8.92 -12.96 12.34
C GLU A 25 -9.41 -14.10 13.25
N ARG A 26 -8.65 -15.20 13.38
CA ARG A 26 -8.93 -16.26 14.37
C ARG A 26 -8.90 -15.75 15.82
N LEU A 27 -8.09 -14.75 16.10
CA LEU A 27 -8.03 -14.06 17.39
C LEU A 27 -9.09 -12.94 17.54
N ASN A 28 -10.10 -12.90 16.67
CA ASN A 28 -11.18 -11.90 16.63
C ASN A 28 -10.75 -10.45 16.36
N TYR A 29 -9.57 -10.23 15.78
CA TYR A 29 -9.20 -8.90 15.30
C TYR A 29 -9.83 -8.60 13.94
N LYS A 30 -10.26 -7.35 13.74
CA LYS A 30 -10.59 -6.84 12.42
C LYS A 30 -9.32 -6.45 11.69
N VAL A 31 -9.19 -6.90 10.45
CA VAL A 31 -7.97 -6.72 9.66
C VAL A 31 -8.30 -6.11 8.31
N LEU A 32 -7.59 -5.04 7.95
CA LEU A 32 -7.60 -4.43 6.62
C LEU A 32 -6.27 -4.69 5.94
N ILE A 33 -6.31 -5.27 4.74
CA ILE A 33 -5.14 -5.39 3.88
C ILE A 33 -5.21 -4.32 2.81
N THR A 34 -4.11 -3.59 2.65
CA THR A 34 -3.97 -2.62 1.58
C THR A 34 -2.53 -2.52 1.06
N ARG A 35 -2.30 -1.74 0.00
CA ARG A 35 -1.02 -1.62 -0.69
C ARG A 35 -0.77 -0.19 -1.17
N GLU A 36 0.47 0.09 -1.52
CA GLU A 36 0.84 1.28 -2.28
C GLU A 36 1.82 0.95 -3.43
N PRO A 37 1.90 1.81 -4.46
CA PRO A 37 0.96 2.89 -4.77
C PRO A 37 -0.43 2.32 -5.11
N GLY A 38 -1.49 3.02 -4.75
CA GLY A 38 -2.88 2.55 -4.84
C GLY A 38 -3.59 2.39 -3.49
N GLY A 39 -4.55 1.47 -3.41
CA GLY A 39 -5.30 1.18 -2.19
C GLY A 39 -6.49 2.10 -1.92
N GLU A 40 -6.66 3.16 -2.72
CA GLU A 40 -7.80 4.09 -2.69
C GLU A 40 -8.09 4.60 -4.12
N VAL A 41 -9.32 5.04 -4.41
CA VAL A 41 -9.77 5.41 -5.77
C VAL A 41 -8.86 6.42 -6.48
N ILE A 42 -8.49 7.53 -5.85
CA ILE A 42 -7.56 8.53 -6.39
C ILE A 42 -6.12 7.99 -6.36
N ALA A 43 -5.74 7.28 -5.31
CA ALA A 43 -4.41 6.66 -5.24
C ALA A 43 -4.16 5.63 -6.37
N GLU A 44 -5.20 4.91 -6.82
CA GLU A 44 -5.18 4.00 -7.96
C GLU A 44 -5.08 4.75 -9.30
N GLN A 45 -5.69 5.92 -9.43
CA GLN A 45 -5.50 6.76 -10.63
C GLN A 45 -4.05 7.22 -10.74
N ILE A 46 -3.45 7.66 -9.63
CA ILE A 46 -2.04 8.04 -9.58
C ILE A 46 -1.15 6.83 -9.91
N ARG A 47 -1.49 5.64 -9.38
CA ARG A 47 -0.78 4.40 -9.71
C ARG A 47 -0.75 4.13 -11.21
N GLN A 48 -1.84 4.37 -11.93
CA GLN A 48 -1.86 4.17 -13.39
C GLN A 48 -0.86 5.09 -14.10
N ILE A 49 -0.71 6.34 -13.64
CA ILE A 49 0.26 7.28 -14.20
C ILE A 49 1.70 6.78 -13.95
N ILE A 50 2.00 6.36 -12.72
CA ILE A 50 3.33 5.87 -12.32
C ILE A 50 3.73 4.62 -13.12
N LEU A 51 2.79 3.69 -13.35
CA LEU A 51 3.08 2.39 -13.98
C LEU A 51 2.86 2.36 -15.51
N ASP A 52 2.43 3.46 -16.11
CA ASP A 52 2.26 3.52 -17.56
C ASP A 52 3.62 3.60 -18.26
N ASN A 53 3.98 2.52 -18.95
CA ASN A 53 5.20 2.40 -19.76
C ASN A 53 5.33 3.44 -20.88
N LYS A 54 4.28 4.23 -21.17
CA LYS A 54 4.34 5.37 -22.08
C LYS A 54 4.96 6.61 -21.45
N ASN A 55 4.94 6.74 -20.12
CA ASN A 55 5.47 7.90 -19.39
C ASN A 55 6.99 7.80 -19.16
N LYS A 56 7.76 7.48 -20.20
CA LYS A 56 9.22 7.24 -20.10
C LYS A 56 10.05 8.49 -19.83
N ASP A 57 9.51 9.66 -20.15
CA ASP A 57 10.19 10.95 -19.98
C ASP A 57 9.83 11.62 -18.64
N MET A 58 9.22 10.89 -17.71
CA MET A 58 8.91 11.42 -16.38
C MET A 58 10.19 11.65 -15.58
N ASP A 59 10.37 12.88 -15.10
CA ASP A 59 11.48 13.20 -14.20
C ASP A 59 11.38 12.42 -12.88
N ALA A 60 12.53 11.98 -12.35
CA ALA A 60 12.59 11.14 -11.15
C ALA A 60 11.94 11.79 -9.92
N TRP A 61 12.02 13.13 -9.77
CA TRP A 61 11.32 13.82 -8.68
C TRP A 61 9.82 13.87 -8.90
N THR A 62 9.37 13.99 -10.15
CA THR A 62 7.94 13.93 -10.48
C THR A 62 7.38 12.56 -10.11
N GLU A 63 8.07 11.48 -10.46
CA GLU A 63 7.68 10.12 -10.07
C GLU A 63 7.63 10.00 -8.53
N ALA A 64 8.68 10.40 -7.83
CA ALA A 64 8.74 10.36 -6.37
C ALA A 64 7.60 11.14 -5.69
N LEU A 65 7.27 12.34 -6.21
CA LEU A 65 6.18 13.16 -5.69
C LEU A 65 4.81 12.53 -5.96
N LEU A 66 4.62 11.85 -7.09
CA LEU A 66 3.39 11.09 -7.36
C LEU A 66 3.24 9.91 -6.41
N PHE A 67 4.32 9.18 -6.11
CA PHE A 67 4.31 8.16 -5.07
C PHE A 67 3.88 8.73 -3.71
N ILE A 68 4.46 9.86 -3.30
CA ILE A 68 4.11 10.55 -2.04
C ILE A 68 2.65 10.99 -2.05
N ALA A 69 2.14 11.52 -3.17
CA ALA A 69 0.75 11.93 -3.31
C ALA A 69 -0.22 10.74 -3.20
N SER A 70 0.07 9.62 -3.88
CA SER A 70 -0.69 8.37 -3.79
C SER A 70 -0.73 7.85 -2.35
N ARG A 71 0.44 7.81 -1.68
CA ARG A 71 0.57 7.41 -0.28
C ARG A 71 -0.25 8.28 0.66
N ASN A 72 -0.15 9.61 0.54
CA ASN A 72 -0.89 10.51 1.43
C ASN A 72 -2.39 10.36 1.25
N GLN A 73 -2.87 10.28 0.01
CA GLN A 73 -4.29 10.07 -0.28
C GLN A 73 -4.81 8.78 0.36
N HIS A 74 -4.08 7.68 0.16
CA HIS A 74 -4.39 6.39 0.75
C HIS A 74 -4.36 6.42 2.29
N LEU A 75 -3.37 7.10 2.88
CA LEU A 75 -3.26 7.28 4.33
C LEU A 75 -4.48 7.99 4.91
N GLN A 76 -4.89 9.12 4.33
CA GLN A 76 -6.01 9.91 4.87
C GLN A 76 -7.37 9.22 4.71
N LYS A 77 -7.56 8.47 3.61
CA LYS A 77 -8.88 7.94 3.25
C LYS A 77 -9.11 6.50 3.68
N VAL A 78 -8.05 5.73 3.92
CA VAL A 78 -8.16 4.29 4.21
C VAL A 78 -7.49 3.94 5.53
N ILE A 79 -6.20 4.27 5.68
CA ILE A 79 -5.42 3.78 6.83
C ILE A 79 -5.84 4.48 8.12
N LYS A 80 -5.86 5.82 8.16
CA LYS A 80 -6.26 6.56 9.38
C LYS A 80 -7.68 6.19 9.84
N PRO A 81 -8.72 6.20 8.98
CA PRO A 81 -10.07 5.81 9.40
C PRO A 81 -10.18 4.36 9.90
N ALA A 82 -9.36 3.45 9.38
CA ALA A 82 -9.33 2.07 9.83
C ALA A 82 -8.65 1.93 11.20
N LEU A 83 -7.53 2.63 11.42
CA LEU A 83 -6.85 2.67 12.71
C LEU A 83 -7.73 3.26 13.82
N GLU A 84 -8.49 4.32 13.54
CA GLU A 84 -9.47 4.91 14.47
C GLU A 84 -10.56 3.91 14.90
N LYS A 85 -10.87 2.93 14.05
CA LYS A 85 -11.84 1.86 14.32
C LYS A 85 -11.20 0.61 14.95
N ASN A 86 -9.96 0.73 15.43
CA ASN A 86 -9.15 -0.38 15.96
C ASN A 86 -8.96 -1.53 14.95
N ILE A 87 -9.01 -1.24 13.66
CA ILE A 87 -8.73 -2.22 12.60
C ILE A 87 -7.20 -2.28 12.41
N ILE A 88 -6.66 -3.49 12.43
CA ILE A 88 -5.25 -3.73 12.17
C ILE A 88 -5.03 -3.54 10.67
N CYS A 89 -4.19 -2.57 10.31
CA CYS A 89 -3.94 -2.22 8.92
C CYS A 89 -2.62 -2.82 8.46
N TYR A 90 -2.70 -3.66 7.42
CA TYR A 90 -1.55 -4.19 6.72
C TYR A 90 -1.23 -3.36 5.48
N PHE A 91 0.05 -3.06 5.33
CA PHE A 91 0.55 -2.17 4.31
C PHE A 91 1.67 -2.85 3.52
N ARG A 92 1.44 -3.06 2.23
CA ARG A 92 2.49 -3.52 1.32
C ARG A 92 3.04 -2.33 0.55
N SER A 93 4.27 -1.93 0.84
CA SER A 93 5.04 -1.08 -0.04
C SER A 93 5.65 -1.95 -1.15
N LEU A 94 5.41 -1.54 -2.39
CA LEU A 94 6.12 -2.05 -3.55
C LEU A 94 6.97 -0.89 -4.07
N TYR A 95 8.13 -1.23 -4.64
CA TYR A 95 9.06 -0.34 -5.32
C TYR A 95 10.05 0.40 -4.40
N TRP A 96 11.31 0.03 -4.55
CA TRP A 96 12.44 0.93 -4.36
C TRP A 96 12.75 1.48 -5.76
N PHE A 97 12.91 2.79 -5.88
CA PHE A 97 13.24 3.47 -7.14
C PHE A 97 14.37 2.70 -7.86
N ASN A 98 14.11 2.31 -9.11
CA ASN A 98 15.13 1.73 -9.99
C ASN A 98 16.17 2.79 -10.37
#